data_AF-A0A917NIK0-F1
#
_entry.id   AF-A0A917NIK0-F1
#
_cell.length_a   1.000
_cell.length_b   1.000
_cell.length_c   1.000
_cell.angle_alpha   90.00
_cell.angle_beta   90.00
_cell.angle_gamma   90.00
#
_symmetry.space_group_name_H-M   'P 1'
#
loop_
_entity.id
_entity.type
_entity.pdbx_description
1 polymer ?
#
loop_
_entity_poly.entity_id
_entity_poly.type
_entity_poly.pdbx_seq_one_letter_code
_entity_poly.pdbx_strand_id
1 'polypeptide(L)'
;MRRWLLAAALLALALPVAEAARATLRATRPGAPPLTLQAVSNAEYWTIAVLDGGVESQRIEVQSDLPDSLPRLADTNGDGALDLWVPVIGGNANTAWDVWLMQPGQARFRRAGEVSGLAFSRDAAGRLVTLGRNGCCSVDYTFHEITAEGTLREAFAIERRFDELGRSSCEPSAIAIEPPAAAVAATCRLGRGGMPGVVLRVP
;
A
#
# COMPACT_ATOMS: atom_id res chain seq x y z
N MET A 1 13.38 -52.38 48.58
CA MET A 1 13.00 -50.96 48.79
C MET A 1 13.22 -50.19 47.49
N ARG A 2 12.16 -49.48 47.07
CA ARG A 2 12.07 -48.35 46.12
C ARG A 2 12.63 -48.48 44.69
N ARG A 3 11.70 -48.82 43.78
CA ARG A 3 11.60 -48.39 42.38
C ARG A 3 11.57 -46.86 42.28
N TRP A 4 12.34 -46.26 41.37
CA TRP A 4 12.08 -44.91 40.84
C TRP A 4 12.32 -44.92 39.34
N LEU A 5 11.22 -45.03 38.59
CA LEU A 5 11.15 -44.74 37.16
C LEU A 5 10.93 -43.23 37.02
N LEU A 6 11.88 -42.52 36.44
CA LEU A 6 11.67 -41.14 35.98
C LEU A 6 11.12 -41.20 34.56
N ALA A 7 9.81 -41.02 34.43
CA ALA A 7 9.16 -40.74 33.15
C ALA A 7 9.31 -39.24 32.87
N ALA A 8 10.10 -38.88 31.86
CA ALA A 8 10.15 -37.53 31.32
C ALA A 8 8.92 -37.33 30.43
N ALA A 9 7.96 -36.52 30.88
CA ALA A 9 6.85 -36.07 30.07
C ALA A 9 7.32 -34.87 29.23
N LEU A 10 7.61 -35.12 27.95
CA LEU A 10 7.77 -34.07 26.94
C LEU A 10 6.37 -33.55 26.58
N LEU A 11 5.94 -32.47 27.26
CA LEU A 11 4.86 -31.63 26.74
C LEU A 11 5.43 -30.86 25.54
N ALA A 12 5.18 -31.36 24.33
CA ALA A 12 5.29 -30.54 23.13
C ALA A 12 4.20 -29.47 23.20
N LEU A 13 4.57 -28.25 23.58
CA LEU A 13 3.75 -27.05 23.36
C LEU A 13 3.62 -26.87 21.84
N ALA A 14 2.56 -27.44 21.26
CA ALA A 14 2.13 -27.08 19.92
C ALA A 14 1.62 -25.63 20.00
N LEU A 15 2.52 -24.68 19.75
CA LEU A 15 2.11 -23.30 19.47
C LEU A 15 1.16 -23.37 18.27
N PRO A 16 -0.01 -22.69 18.32
CA PRO A 16 -0.88 -22.60 17.16
C PRO A 16 -0.06 -21.94 16.04
N VAL A 17 0.19 -22.68 14.96
CA VAL A 17 0.71 -22.09 13.73
C VAL A 17 -0.38 -21.11 13.30
N ALA A 18 -0.06 -19.81 13.28
CA ALA A 18 -0.99 -18.79 12.81
C ALA A 18 -1.54 -19.21 11.44
N GLU A 19 -2.87 -19.28 11.31
CA GLU A 19 -3.48 -19.71 10.07
C GLU A 19 -3.19 -18.68 8.99
N ALA A 20 -2.59 -19.13 7.89
CA ALA A 20 -2.27 -18.29 6.74
C ALA A 20 -3.51 -17.50 6.28
N ALA A 21 -3.40 -16.17 6.22
CA ALA A 21 -4.45 -15.36 5.63
C ALA A 21 -4.51 -15.62 4.11
N ARG A 22 -5.72 -15.61 3.56
CA ARG A 22 -5.96 -15.87 2.13
C ARG A 22 -6.89 -14.82 1.56
N ALA A 23 -6.62 -14.39 0.34
CA ALA A 23 -7.51 -13.53 -0.41
C ALA A 23 -7.55 -13.95 -1.88
N THR A 24 -8.73 -13.83 -2.50
CA THR A 24 -8.87 -13.88 -3.95
C THR A 24 -9.35 -12.52 -4.44
N LEU A 25 -8.56 -11.89 -5.30
CA LEU A 25 -8.84 -10.55 -5.84
C LEU A 25 -9.07 -10.65 -7.35
N ARG A 26 -9.89 -9.74 -7.90
CA ARG A 26 -10.20 -9.68 -9.33
C ARG A 26 -9.75 -8.33 -9.89
N ALA A 27 -8.64 -8.33 -10.64
CA ALA A 27 -8.06 -7.13 -11.21
C ALA A 27 -8.62 -6.86 -12.61
N THR A 28 -9.50 -5.86 -12.72
CA THR A 28 -10.04 -5.41 -14.00
C THR A 28 -8.99 -4.64 -14.79
N ARG A 29 -9.01 -4.80 -16.11
CA ARG A 29 -8.12 -4.10 -17.05
C ARG A 29 -8.90 -3.72 -18.32
N PRO A 30 -8.69 -2.53 -18.89
CA PRO A 30 -9.39 -2.11 -20.10
C PRO A 30 -9.11 -3.03 -21.29
N GLY A 31 -10.15 -3.33 -22.07
CA GLY A 31 -10.02 -4.08 -23.33
C GLY A 31 -9.66 -5.56 -23.20
N ALA A 32 -9.58 -6.13 -22.00
CA ALA A 32 -9.24 -7.53 -21.78
C ALA A 32 -9.99 -8.15 -20.60
N PRO A 33 -10.12 -9.49 -20.53
CA PRO A 33 -10.67 -10.17 -19.36
C PRO A 33 -9.86 -9.86 -18.09
N PRO A 34 -10.50 -9.78 -16.92
CA PRO A 34 -9.82 -9.51 -15.66
C PRO A 34 -8.91 -10.66 -15.23
N LEU A 35 -7.84 -10.33 -14.52
CA LEU A 35 -6.96 -11.32 -13.87
C LEU A 35 -7.53 -11.73 -12.52
N THR A 36 -7.28 -12.98 -12.12
CA THR A 36 -7.57 -13.47 -10.77
C THR A 36 -6.27 -13.56 -10.00
N LEU A 37 -6.20 -12.96 -8.82
CA LEU A 37 -5.03 -13.01 -7.95
C LEU A 37 -5.38 -13.87 -6.74
N GLN A 38 -4.64 -14.94 -6.51
CA GLN A 38 -4.74 -15.78 -5.33
C GLN A 38 -3.57 -15.47 -4.41
N ALA A 39 -3.86 -14.78 -3.31
CA ALA A 39 -2.90 -14.34 -2.33
C ALA A 39 -2.97 -15.23 -1.08
N VAL A 40 -1.81 -15.68 -0.60
CA VAL A 40 -1.65 -16.44 0.64
C VAL A 40 -0.49 -15.85 1.43
N SER A 41 -0.69 -15.61 2.73
CA SER A 41 0.39 -15.17 3.61
C SER A 41 1.03 -16.33 4.38
N ASN A 42 2.24 -16.10 4.82
CA ASN A 42 2.87 -16.83 5.92
C ASN A 42 3.50 -15.81 6.88
N ALA A 43 4.33 -16.25 7.83
CA ALA A 43 4.94 -15.36 8.81
C ALA A 43 5.87 -14.26 8.24
N GLU A 44 6.34 -14.42 7.00
CA GLU A 44 7.36 -13.55 6.39
C GLU A 44 6.92 -12.94 5.05
N TYR A 45 5.99 -13.56 4.33
CA TYR A 45 5.67 -13.21 2.95
C TYR A 45 4.18 -13.27 2.64
N TRP A 46 3.79 -12.45 1.67
CA TRP A 46 2.66 -12.71 0.78
C TRP A 46 3.16 -13.36 -0.51
N THR A 47 2.62 -14.54 -0.84
CA THR A 47 2.77 -15.16 -2.16
C THR A 47 1.46 -14.97 -2.94
N ILE A 48 1.56 -14.43 -4.16
CA ILE A 48 0.41 -14.06 -4.99
C ILE A 48 0.58 -14.68 -6.36
N ALA A 49 -0.29 -15.65 -6.68
CA ALA A 49 -0.41 -16.21 -8.03
C ALA A 49 -1.37 -15.35 -8.85
N VAL A 50 -0.89 -14.83 -9.98
CA VAL A 50 -1.68 -14.07 -10.95
C VAL A 50 -2.13 -15.03 -12.04
N LEU A 51 -3.44 -15.17 -12.22
CA LEU A 51 -4.05 -16.11 -13.15
C LEU A 51 -4.75 -15.35 -14.29
N ASP A 52 -4.43 -15.70 -15.53
CA ASP A 52 -5.17 -15.30 -16.73
C ASP A 52 -5.94 -16.50 -17.27
N GLY A 53 -7.27 -16.42 -17.30
CA GLY A 53 -8.12 -17.55 -17.69
C GLY A 53 -7.93 -18.81 -16.84
N GLY A 54 -7.43 -18.67 -15.60
CA GLY A 54 -7.15 -19.80 -14.69
C GLY A 54 -5.73 -20.38 -14.82
N VAL A 55 -4.92 -19.89 -15.75
CA VAL A 55 -3.50 -20.28 -15.89
C VAL A 55 -2.63 -19.24 -15.22
N GLU A 56 -1.68 -19.69 -14.39
CA GLU A 56 -0.73 -18.79 -13.74
C GLU A 56 0.18 -18.11 -14.77
N SER A 57 0.09 -16.79 -14.89
CA SER A 57 0.90 -15.95 -15.76
C SER A 57 2.10 -15.33 -15.04
N GLN A 58 2.00 -15.17 -13.71
CA GLN A 58 3.02 -14.56 -12.87
C GLN A 58 2.86 -15.02 -11.42
N ARG A 59 4.00 -15.15 -10.73
CA ARG A 59 4.06 -15.24 -9.26
C ARG A 59 4.74 -14.00 -8.71
N ILE A 60 4.16 -13.43 -7.66
CA ILE A 60 4.70 -12.28 -6.93
C ILE A 60 4.91 -12.70 -5.48
N GLU A 61 6.08 -12.39 -4.94
CA GLU A 61 6.40 -12.59 -3.52
C GLU A 61 6.81 -11.24 -2.93
N VAL A 62 6.16 -10.87 -1.82
CA VAL A 62 6.41 -9.62 -1.11
C VAL A 62 6.66 -9.95 0.35
N GLN A 63 7.80 -9.55 0.87
CA GLN A 63 8.10 -9.67 2.28
C GLN A 63 7.18 -8.74 3.07
N SER A 64 6.61 -9.22 4.18
CA SER A 64 5.64 -8.46 4.97
C SER A 64 5.72 -8.84 6.45
N ASP A 65 5.70 -7.84 7.33
CA ASP A 65 5.47 -8.03 8.77
C ASP A 65 3.96 -7.97 9.13
N LEU A 66 3.10 -7.83 8.12
CA LEU A 66 1.64 -7.73 8.22
C LEU A 66 0.93 -8.92 7.56
N PRO A 67 1.13 -10.16 8.04
CA PRO A 67 0.57 -11.35 7.40
C PRO A 67 -0.96 -11.42 7.45
N ASP A 68 -1.61 -10.69 8.36
CA ASP A 68 -3.06 -10.61 8.49
C ASP A 68 -3.67 -9.42 7.73
N SER A 69 -2.84 -8.49 7.24
CA SER A 69 -3.30 -7.39 6.41
C SER A 69 -3.38 -7.83 4.96
N LEU A 70 -4.60 -7.99 4.46
CA LEU A 70 -4.83 -8.49 3.12
C LEU A 70 -4.35 -7.49 2.04
N PRO A 71 -3.84 -7.95 0.88
CA PRO A 71 -3.59 -7.09 -0.27
C PRO A 71 -4.86 -6.42 -0.82
N ARG A 72 -4.69 -5.33 -1.58
CA ARG A 72 -5.79 -4.52 -2.15
C ARG A 72 -5.56 -4.25 -3.64
N LEU A 73 -6.64 -3.82 -4.29
CA LEU A 73 -6.64 -3.39 -5.68
C LEU A 73 -7.13 -1.94 -5.78
N ALA A 74 -6.39 -1.11 -6.52
CA ALA A 74 -6.79 0.26 -6.82
C ALA A 74 -6.19 0.71 -8.15
N ASP A 75 -6.93 1.49 -8.93
CA ASP A 75 -6.40 2.18 -10.11
C ASP A 75 -5.52 3.32 -9.64
N THR A 76 -4.20 3.13 -9.66
CA THR A 76 -3.22 4.06 -9.07
C THR A 76 -2.91 5.20 -10.03
N ASN A 77 -2.66 4.86 -11.30
CA ASN A 77 -2.19 5.78 -12.32
C ASN A 77 -3.33 6.41 -13.16
N GLY A 78 -4.57 5.96 -13.00
CA GLY A 78 -5.72 6.52 -13.72
C GLY A 78 -5.95 5.92 -15.10
N ASP A 79 -5.28 4.83 -15.46
CA ASP A 79 -5.46 4.17 -16.75
C ASP A 79 -6.70 3.24 -16.79
N GLY A 80 -7.40 3.09 -15.66
CA GLY A 80 -8.60 2.28 -15.53
C GLY A 80 -8.33 0.79 -15.31
N ALA A 81 -7.06 0.38 -15.24
CA ALA A 81 -6.66 -0.93 -14.76
C ALA A 81 -6.44 -0.90 -13.25
N LEU A 82 -6.78 -2.00 -12.57
CA LEU A 82 -6.56 -2.11 -11.13
C LEU A 82 -5.16 -2.63 -10.85
N ASP A 83 -4.39 -1.82 -10.12
CA ASP A 83 -3.05 -2.13 -9.63
C ASP A 83 -3.11 -2.85 -8.28
N LEU A 84 -2.07 -3.62 -7.99
CA LEU A 84 -1.95 -4.40 -6.76
C LEU A 84 -1.17 -3.63 -5.69
N TRP A 85 -1.74 -3.60 -4.48
CA TRP A 85 -1.16 -3.00 -3.29
C TRP A 85 -0.99 -4.08 -2.23
N VAL A 86 0.25 -4.33 -1.79
CA VAL A 86 0.57 -5.35 -0.78
C VAL A 86 1.11 -4.66 0.47
N PRO A 87 0.54 -4.87 1.66
CA PRO A 87 1.04 -4.24 2.88
C PRO A 87 2.37 -4.89 3.30
N VAL A 88 3.36 -4.07 3.66
CA VAL A 88 4.74 -4.49 3.88
C VAL A 88 5.14 -4.33 5.34
N ILE A 89 5.04 -3.11 5.88
CA ILE A 89 5.44 -2.78 7.25
C ILE A 89 4.32 -2.02 7.97
N GLY A 90 4.00 -2.46 9.19
CA GLY A 90 3.21 -1.70 10.16
C GLY A 90 4.04 -1.16 11.33
N GLY A 91 3.39 -0.49 12.27
CA GLY A 91 3.99 -0.19 13.59
C GLY A 91 4.26 1.29 13.89
N ASN A 92 4.28 2.14 12.87
CA ASN A 92 4.09 3.58 13.02
C ASN A 92 2.69 3.90 12.47
N ALA A 93 2.08 5.04 12.77
CA ALA A 93 0.71 5.32 12.29
C ALA A 93 0.52 5.18 10.77
N ASN A 94 1.60 5.11 10.00
CA ASN A 94 1.57 4.91 8.56
C ASN A 94 1.88 3.43 8.25
N THR A 95 1.14 2.85 7.31
CA THR A 95 1.44 1.53 6.76
C THR A 95 2.24 1.70 5.48
N ALA A 96 3.33 0.94 5.33
CA ALA A 96 4.05 0.85 4.07
C ALA A 96 3.38 -0.17 3.14
N TRP A 97 3.31 0.16 1.86
CA TRP A 97 2.66 -0.64 0.82
C TRP A 97 3.56 -0.77 -0.40
N ASP A 98 3.77 -2.00 -0.83
CA ASP A 98 4.35 -2.34 -2.11
C ASP A 98 3.31 -2.16 -3.21
N VAL A 99 3.61 -1.30 -4.19
CA VAL A 99 2.72 -0.97 -5.30
C VAL A 99 3.19 -1.65 -6.58
N TRP A 100 2.27 -2.31 -7.25
CA TRP A 100 2.51 -3.09 -8.45
C TRP A 100 1.53 -2.69 -9.55
N LEU A 101 2.02 -2.02 -10.60
CA LEU A 101 1.18 -1.53 -11.68
C LEU A 101 0.79 -2.64 -12.64
N MET A 102 -0.50 -2.74 -12.95
CA MET A 102 -1.01 -3.62 -13.99
C MET A 102 -0.40 -3.24 -15.34
N GLN A 103 -0.05 -4.25 -16.13
CA GLN A 103 0.35 -4.10 -17.52
C GLN A 103 -0.78 -4.71 -18.39
N PRO A 104 -1.80 -3.93 -18.79
CA PRO A 104 -3.06 -4.46 -19.33
C PRO A 104 -2.86 -5.43 -20.51
N GLY A 105 -1.98 -5.06 -21.45
CA GLY A 105 -1.68 -5.87 -22.64
C GLY A 105 -0.78 -7.08 -22.39
N GLN A 106 -0.25 -7.27 -21.18
CA GLN A 106 0.72 -8.33 -20.85
C GLN A 106 0.24 -9.31 -19.78
N ALA A 107 -0.96 -9.12 -19.22
CA ALA A 107 -1.52 -10.01 -18.19
C ALA A 107 -0.62 -10.21 -16.96
N ARG A 108 0.10 -9.16 -16.58
CA ARG A 108 1.07 -9.18 -15.47
C ARG A 108 1.12 -7.83 -14.76
N PHE A 109 1.78 -7.82 -13.62
CA PHE A 109 2.10 -6.62 -12.85
C PHE A 109 3.60 -6.33 -12.87
N ARG A 110 3.96 -5.06 -12.79
CA ARG A 110 5.34 -4.59 -12.61
C ARG A 110 5.42 -3.80 -11.31
N ARG A 111 6.39 -4.12 -10.45
CA ARG A 111 6.63 -3.37 -9.20
C ARG A 111 6.97 -1.92 -9.53
N ALA A 112 6.24 -0.99 -8.93
CA ALA A 112 6.43 0.44 -9.06
C ALA A 112 7.35 0.98 -7.97
N GLY A 113 7.25 0.43 -6.76
CA GLY A 113 7.98 0.91 -5.59
C GLY A 113 7.16 0.69 -4.33
N GLU A 114 7.56 1.36 -3.26
CA GLU A 114 6.88 1.35 -1.98
C GLU A 114 6.41 2.78 -1.65
N VAL A 115 5.27 2.89 -0.97
CA VAL A 115 4.78 4.15 -0.39
C VAL A 115 4.31 3.92 1.03
N SER A 116 4.36 4.95 1.87
CA SER A 116 3.86 4.89 3.25
C SER A 116 2.79 5.95 3.50
N GLY A 117 1.71 5.57 4.19
CA GLY A 117 0.64 6.48 4.53
C GLY A 117 -0.51 5.84 5.31
N LEU A 118 -1.47 6.69 5.65
CA LEU A 118 -2.77 6.41 6.26
C LEU A 118 -3.93 6.51 5.25
N ALA A 119 -3.69 7.16 4.12
CA ALA A 119 -4.65 7.33 3.07
C ALA A 119 -3.94 7.67 1.76
N PHE A 120 -4.59 7.30 0.66
CA PHE A 120 -4.04 7.42 -0.67
C PHE A 120 -5.06 8.05 -1.62
N SER A 121 -4.58 8.87 -2.56
CA SER A 121 -5.43 9.48 -3.57
C SER A 121 -4.66 9.73 -4.85
N ARG A 122 -5.36 10.03 -5.94
CA ARG A 122 -4.79 10.56 -7.16
C ARG A 122 -5.21 12.01 -7.34
N ASP A 123 -4.25 12.91 -7.48
CA ASP A 123 -4.54 14.33 -7.69
C ASP A 123 -5.03 14.63 -9.11
N ALA A 124 -5.40 15.88 -9.36
CA ALA A 124 -5.89 16.31 -10.69
C ALA A 124 -4.84 16.22 -11.80
N ALA A 125 -3.55 16.15 -11.45
CA ALA A 125 -2.45 15.96 -12.41
C ALA A 125 -2.11 14.47 -12.61
N GLY A 126 -2.83 13.55 -11.97
CA GLY A 126 -2.60 12.12 -12.07
C GLY A 126 -1.51 11.59 -11.14
N ARG A 127 -1.00 12.38 -10.20
CA ARG A 127 0.02 11.96 -9.24
C ARG A 127 -0.60 11.19 -8.09
N LEU A 128 0.10 10.16 -7.64
CA LEU A 128 -0.26 9.44 -6.42
C LEU A 128 0.09 10.32 -5.21
N VAL A 129 -0.85 10.53 -4.31
CA VAL A 129 -0.66 11.30 -3.09
C VAL A 129 -0.84 10.39 -1.90
N THR A 130 0.14 10.37 -1.02
CA THR A 130 0.06 9.71 0.29
C THR A 130 -0.24 10.76 1.34
N LEU A 131 -1.03 10.39 2.35
CA LEU A 131 -1.19 11.17 3.58
C LEU A 131 -0.52 10.39 4.71
N GLY A 132 0.57 10.92 5.26
CA GLY A 132 1.23 10.37 6.43
C GLY A 132 0.95 11.20 7.68
N ARG A 133 0.84 10.54 8.84
CA ARG A 133 0.90 11.25 10.13
C ARG A 133 2.34 11.53 10.50
N ASN A 134 2.63 12.77 10.87
CA ASN A 134 3.92 13.23 11.35
C ASN A 134 3.75 13.84 12.75
N GLY A 135 3.77 13.01 13.80
CA GLY A 135 3.50 13.45 15.17
C GLY A 135 2.02 13.70 15.50
N CYS A 136 1.74 14.46 16.57
CA CYS A 136 0.37 14.63 17.10
C CYS A 136 -0.51 15.53 16.23
N CYS A 137 0.12 16.49 15.57
CA CYS A 137 -0.52 17.73 15.18
C CYS A 137 -0.06 18.18 13.79
N SER A 138 0.70 17.34 13.07
CA SER A 138 0.96 17.53 11.65
C SER A 138 0.80 16.26 10.84
N VAL A 139 0.56 16.47 9.56
CA VAL A 139 0.43 15.44 8.54
C VAL A 139 1.20 15.89 7.31
N ASP A 140 1.76 14.92 6.60
CA ASP A 140 2.49 15.14 5.35
C ASP A 140 1.70 14.59 4.18
N TYR A 141 1.58 15.40 3.14
CA TYR A 141 1.10 14.95 1.84
C TYR A 141 2.29 14.78 0.92
N THR A 142 2.68 13.56 0.59
CA THR A 142 3.77 13.29 -0.34
C THR A 142 3.20 12.97 -1.71
N PHE A 143 3.60 13.74 -2.72
CA PHE A 143 3.15 13.59 -4.09
C PHE A 143 4.19 12.78 -4.86
N HIS A 144 3.73 11.77 -5.58
CA HIS A 144 4.55 10.83 -6.33
C HIS A 144 4.18 10.88 -7.80
N GLU A 145 5.21 10.89 -8.63
CA GLU A 145 5.08 10.65 -10.06
C GLU A 145 5.36 9.19 -10.36
N ILE A 146 4.68 8.65 -11.37
CA ILE A 146 5.02 7.37 -11.99
C ILE A 146 5.82 7.69 -13.24
N THR A 147 7.08 7.26 -13.30
CA THR A 147 7.95 7.53 -14.46
C THR A 147 7.45 6.79 -15.70
N ALA A 148 8.04 7.10 -16.87
CA ALA A 148 7.75 6.37 -18.10
C ALA A 148 8.05 4.85 -17.98
N GLU A 149 9.02 4.49 -17.14
CA GLU A 149 9.40 3.13 -16.80
C GLU A 149 8.47 2.50 -15.74
N GLY A 150 7.45 3.23 -15.27
CA GLY A 150 6.47 2.75 -14.30
C GLY A 150 6.96 2.68 -12.86
N THR A 151 7.99 3.45 -12.51
CA THR A 151 8.55 3.49 -11.16
C THR A 151 7.97 4.68 -10.39
N LEU A 152 7.68 4.50 -9.11
CA LEU A 152 7.26 5.58 -8.22
C LEU A 152 8.45 6.44 -7.80
N ARG A 153 8.25 7.76 -7.82
CA ARG A 153 9.25 8.74 -7.38
C ARG A 153 8.57 9.88 -6.65
N GLU A 154 9.06 10.19 -5.45
CA GLU A 154 8.63 11.39 -4.73
C GLU A 154 8.97 12.65 -5.53
N ALA A 155 7.97 13.49 -5.73
CA ALA A 155 8.06 14.70 -6.53
C ALA A 155 8.22 15.93 -5.62
N PHE A 156 7.34 16.05 -4.63
CA PHE A 156 7.34 17.12 -3.62
C PHE A 156 6.44 16.69 -2.46
N ALA A 157 6.54 17.42 -1.35
CA ALA A 157 5.67 17.22 -0.19
C ALA A 157 5.02 18.53 0.26
N ILE A 158 3.95 18.39 1.05
CA ILE A 158 3.28 19.50 1.72
C ILE A 158 3.01 19.07 3.15
N GLU A 159 3.68 19.69 4.11
CA GLU A 159 3.37 19.52 5.52
C GLU A 159 2.20 20.43 5.91
N ARG A 160 1.23 19.89 6.64
CA ARG A 160 0.19 20.67 7.28
C ARG A 160 0.28 20.50 8.78
N ARG A 161 0.49 21.62 9.48
CA ARG A 161 0.46 21.66 10.96
C ARG A 161 -0.85 22.25 11.42
N PHE A 162 -1.41 21.71 12.48
CA PHE A 162 -2.63 22.17 13.11
C PHE A 162 -2.31 22.59 14.54
N ASP A 163 -2.63 23.83 14.90
CA ASP A 163 -2.55 24.27 16.28
C ASP A 163 -3.83 23.93 17.07
N GLU A 164 -3.76 24.09 18.39
CA GLU A 164 -4.88 23.83 19.33
C GLU A 164 -6.08 24.76 19.08
N LEU A 165 -5.85 25.90 18.42
CA LEU A 165 -6.88 26.90 18.09
C LEU A 165 -7.50 26.67 16.70
N GLY A 166 -7.14 25.57 16.02
CA GLY A 166 -7.67 25.20 14.72
C GLY A 166 -7.07 25.96 13.55
N ARG A 167 -6.03 26.79 13.76
CA ARG A 167 -5.26 27.40 12.66
C ARG A 167 -4.38 26.33 12.04
N SER A 168 -4.32 26.32 10.72
CA SER A 168 -3.44 25.42 9.98
C SER A 168 -2.36 26.20 9.25
N SER A 169 -1.09 25.80 9.41
CA SER A 169 -0.04 26.17 8.45
C SER A 169 0.05 25.09 7.36
N CYS A 170 0.58 25.49 6.22
CA CYS A 170 0.74 24.63 5.06
C CYS A 170 2.09 24.99 4.41
N GLU A 171 3.05 24.09 4.52
CA GLU A 171 4.45 24.31 4.19
C GLU A 171 4.83 23.34 3.06
N PRO A 172 4.89 23.82 1.81
CA PRO A 172 5.31 22.99 0.68
C PRO A 172 6.84 22.87 0.64
N SER A 173 7.34 21.70 0.25
CA SER A 173 8.77 21.41 0.10
C SER A 173 9.04 20.67 -1.21
N ALA A 174 10.04 21.14 -1.96
CA ALA A 174 10.50 20.46 -3.16
C ALA A 174 11.32 19.22 -2.78
N ILE A 175 11.11 18.11 -3.50
CA ILE A 175 11.94 16.91 -3.40
C ILE A 175 12.69 16.72 -4.73
N ALA A 176 11.94 16.63 -5.82
CA ALA A 176 12.49 16.50 -7.15
C ALA A 176 11.93 17.52 -8.16
N ILE A 177 10.78 18.14 -7.86
CA ILE A 177 10.23 19.28 -8.59
C ILE A 177 9.72 20.34 -7.63
N GLU A 178 9.55 21.56 -8.12
CA GLU A 178 8.88 22.62 -7.37
C GLU A 178 7.38 22.31 -7.19
N PRO A 179 6.83 22.46 -5.96
CA PRO A 179 5.41 22.24 -5.69
C PRO A 179 4.52 23.15 -6.55
N PRO A 180 3.64 22.60 -7.42
CA PRO A 180 2.76 23.44 -8.22
C PRO A 180 1.77 24.20 -7.34
N ALA A 181 1.63 25.51 -7.57
CA ALA A 181 0.76 26.39 -6.77
C ALA A 181 -0.68 25.88 -6.66
N ALA A 182 -1.21 25.25 -7.73
CA ALA A 182 -2.56 24.66 -7.72
C ALA A 182 -2.66 23.46 -6.78
N ALA A 183 -1.65 22.60 -6.73
CA ALA A 183 -1.60 21.46 -5.81
C ALA A 183 -1.49 21.93 -4.36
N VAL A 184 -0.63 22.93 -4.11
CA VAL A 184 -0.52 23.57 -2.79
C VAL A 184 -1.87 24.15 -2.36
N ALA A 185 -2.48 24.99 -3.18
CA ALA A 185 -3.78 25.61 -2.87
C ALA A 185 -4.89 24.57 -2.64
N ALA A 186 -4.94 23.50 -3.43
CA ALA A 186 -5.92 22.42 -3.25
C ALA A 186 -5.72 21.71 -1.91
N THR A 187 -4.49 21.31 -1.58
CA THR A 187 -4.16 20.58 -0.34
C THR A 187 -4.39 21.44 0.91
N CYS A 188 -3.98 22.71 0.88
CA CYS A 188 -4.11 23.60 2.04
C CYS A 188 -5.59 23.93 2.37
N ARG A 189 -6.51 23.77 1.42
CA ARG A 189 -7.96 23.98 1.62
C ARG A 189 -8.69 22.76 2.15
N LEU A 190 -8.05 21.60 2.22
CA LEU A 190 -8.68 20.37 2.70
C LEU A 190 -9.02 20.49 4.19
N GLY A 191 -10.14 19.89 4.59
CA GLY A 191 -10.42 19.61 6.01
C GLY A 191 -9.35 18.69 6.63
N ARG A 192 -9.36 18.54 7.96
CA ARG A 192 -8.47 17.58 8.64
C ARG A 192 -8.73 16.18 8.09
N GLY A 193 -7.67 15.48 7.67
CA GLY A 193 -7.75 14.13 7.08
C GLY A 193 -8.35 14.07 5.66
N GLY A 194 -8.63 15.21 5.03
CA GLY A 194 -9.09 15.21 3.64
C GLY A 194 -7.95 14.85 2.67
N MET A 195 -8.30 14.28 1.52
CA MET A 195 -7.35 13.97 0.45
C MET A 195 -7.64 14.82 -0.79
N PRO A 196 -6.61 15.23 -1.56
CA PRO A 196 -6.84 15.89 -2.84
C PRO A 196 -7.33 14.88 -3.90
N GLY A 197 -8.14 15.36 -4.85
CA GLY A 197 -8.54 14.56 -6.01
C GLY A 197 -9.38 13.32 -5.67
N VAL A 198 -9.04 12.19 -6.29
CA VAL A 198 -9.80 10.93 -6.20
C VAL A 198 -9.17 10.01 -5.16
N VAL A 199 -9.89 9.74 -4.07
CA VAL A 199 -9.44 8.83 -3.02
C VAL A 199 -9.34 7.39 -3.55
N LEU A 200 -8.20 6.75 -3.31
CA LEU A 200 -8.01 5.34 -3.59
C LEU A 200 -8.55 4.52 -2.41
N ARG A 201 -9.23 3.40 -2.71
CA ARG A 201 -9.79 2.51 -1.67
C ARG A 201 -8.73 1.53 -1.16
N VAL A 202 -7.60 2.08 -0.73
CA VAL A 202 -6.51 1.40 -0.03
C VAL A 202 -6.45 2.01 1.37
N PRO A 203 -6.51 1.21 2.45
CA PRO A 203 -6.64 1.72 3.82
C PRO A 203 -5.41 2.48 4.32
#